data_AF-A0A3R6Q0W9-F1
#
_entry.id   AF-A0A3R6Q0W9-F1
#
_cell.length_a   1.000
_cell.length_b   1.000
_cell.length_c   1.000
_cell.angle_alpha   90.00
_cell.angle_beta   90.00
_cell.angle_gamma   90.00
#
_symmetry.space_group_name_H-M   'P 1'
#
loop_
_entity.id
_entity.type
_entity.pdbx_description
1 polymer ?
#
loop_
_entity_poly.entity_id
_entity_poly.type
_entity_poly.pdbx_seq_one_letter_code
_entity_poly.pdbx_strand_id
1 'polypeptide(L)' 'MERMIKLLGMVAIIGVMLFAGFDLGRYSAGHSAYVDTGSEEFQNNFVDMRKVTNYNATDTGLYIYLEDGSGYYWER' A
#
# COMPACT_ATOMS: atom_id res chain seq x y z
N MET A 1 -17.51 -7.19 51.61
CA MET A 1 -17.84 -6.32 50.46
C MET A 1 -16.60 -5.78 49.75
N GLU A 2 -15.55 -5.38 50.46
CA GLU A 2 -14.32 -4.84 49.85
C GLU A 2 -13.62 -5.78 48.84
N ARG A 3 -13.58 -7.08 49.12
CA ARG A 3 -13.02 -8.08 48.19
C ARG A 3 -13.82 -8.22 46.89
N MET A 4 -15.14 -8.06 46.96
CA MET A 4 -16.02 -8.07 45.77
C MET A 4 -15.82 -6.81 44.92
N ILE A 5 -15.69 -5.65 45.55
CA ILE A 5 -15.47 -4.38 44.85
C ILE A 5 -14.12 -4.40 44.10
N LYS A 6 -13.06 -4.95 44.72
CA LYS A 6 -11.76 -5.14 44.06
C LYS A 6 -11.83 -6.11 42.88
N LEU A 7 -12.58 -7.20 43.01
CA LEU A 7 -12.77 -8.19 41.93
C LEU A 7 -13.50 -7.58 40.72
N LEU A 8 -14.57 -6.83 40.95
CA LEU A 8 -15.32 -6.15 39.89
C LEU A 8 -14.46 -5.12 39.15
N GLY A 9 -13.62 -4.37 39.89
CA GLY A 9 -12.67 -3.44 39.28
C GLY A 9 -11.65 -4.13 38.37
N MET A 10 -11.12 -5.28 38.77
CA MET A 10 -10.17 -6.05 37.93
C MET A 10 -10.82 -6.55 36.63
N VAL A 11 -12.04 -7.07 36.71
CA VAL A 11 -12.77 -7.55 35.52
C VAL A 11 -13.08 -6.39 34.56
N ALA A 12 -13.47 -5.23 35.09
CA ALA A 12 -13.72 -4.04 34.28
C ALA A 12 -12.46 -3.58 33.53
N ILE A 13 -11.30 -3.55 34.20
CA ILE A 13 -10.02 -3.14 33.59
C ILE A 13 -9.61 -4.11 32.47
N ILE A 14 -9.73 -5.43 32.70
CA ILE A 14 -9.40 -6.44 31.68
C ILE A 14 -10.32 -6.28 30.45
N GLY A 15 -11.61 -6.02 30.66
CA GLY A 15 -12.56 -5.78 29.57
C GLY A 15 -12.18 -4.56 28.72
N VAL A 16 -11.80 -3.45 29.36
CA VAL A 16 -11.36 -2.23 28.66
C VAL A 16 -10.07 -2.47 27.89
N MET A 17 -9.08 -3.16 28.48
CA MET A 17 -7.82 -3.47 27.82
C MET A 17 -8.00 -4.39 26.60
N LEU A 18 -8.87 -5.40 26.69
CA LEU A 18 -9.17 -6.28 25.57
C LEU A 18 -9.89 -5.55 24.43
N PHE A 19 -10.85 -4.68 24.76
CA PHE A 19 -11.57 -3.89 23.75
C PHE A 19 -10.65 -2.86 23.08
N ALA A 20 -9.84 -2.13 23.86
CA ALA A 20 -8.88 -1.16 23.35
C ALA A 20 -7.81 -1.81 22.47
N GLY A 21 -7.28 -2.97 22.86
CA GLY A 21 -6.30 -3.71 22.06
C GLY A 21 -6.88 -4.24 20.74
N PHE A 22 -8.14 -4.71 20.77
CA PHE A 22 -8.85 -5.15 19.56
C PHE A 22 -9.12 -4.00 18.59
N ASP A 23 -9.56 -2.84 19.10
CA ASP A 23 -9.86 -1.67 18.28
C ASP A 23 -8.57 -1.02 17.73
N LEU A 24 -7.52 -0.85 18.56
CA LEU A 24 -6.22 -0.39 18.06
C LEU A 24 -5.64 -1.32 16.99
N GLY A 25 -5.78 -2.64 17.14
CA GLY A 25 -5.35 -3.61 16.13
C GLY A 25 -6.08 -3.46 14.79
N ARG A 26 -7.35 -3.03 14.81
CA ARG A 26 -8.17 -2.75 13.62
C ARG A 26 -7.81 -1.41 12.98
N TYR A 27 -7.57 -0.37 13.78
CA TYR A 27 -7.18 0.95 13.29
C TYR A 27 -5.77 0.95 12.65
N SER A 28 -4.84 0.14 13.17
CA SER A 28 -3.52 -0.02 12.53
C SER A 28 -3.57 -0.69 11.16
N ALA A 29 -4.68 -1.35 10.81
CA ALA A 29 -4.90 -1.95 9.48
C ALA A 29 -5.63 -1.01 8.50
N GLY A 30 -5.97 0.22 8.92
CA GLY A 30 -6.71 1.23 8.13
C GLY A 30 -5.89 1.94 7.03
N HIS A 31 -4.61 1.62 6.90
CA HIS A 31 -3.82 1.85 5.69
C HIS A 31 -3.21 0.52 5.30
N SER A 32 -4.06 -0.37 4.79
CA SER A 32 -3.55 -1.48 4.00
C SER A 32 -2.69 -0.87 2.89
N ALA A 33 -1.39 -1.12 2.95
CA ALA A 33 -0.41 -0.84 1.91
C ALA A 33 -0.66 -1.73 0.68
N TYR A 34 -1.93 -1.94 0.32
CA TYR A 34 -2.35 -2.70 -0.84
C TYR A 34 -2.27 -1.76 -2.04
N VAL A 35 -1.12 -1.79 -2.69
CA VAL A 35 -1.01 -1.24 -4.03
C VAL A 35 -1.76 -2.22 -4.93
N ASP A 36 -2.90 -1.79 -5.46
CA ASP A 36 -3.62 -2.56 -6.48
C ASP A 36 -2.84 -2.51 -7.79
N THR A 37 -1.87 -3.42 -7.90
CA THR A 37 -1.05 -3.59 -9.10
C THR A 37 -1.86 -4.07 -10.31
N GLY A 38 -3.11 -4.53 -10.13
CA GLY A 38 -3.99 -4.91 -11.22
C GLY A 38 -4.83 -3.77 -11.78
N SER A 39 -4.91 -2.64 -11.07
CA SER A 39 -5.70 -1.48 -11.51
C SER A 39 -5.15 -0.87 -12.81
N GLU A 40 -6.05 -0.38 -13.66
CA GLU A 40 -5.67 0.37 -14.87
C GLU A 40 -4.84 1.60 -14.52
N GLU A 41 -5.19 2.30 -13.44
CA GLU A 41 -4.42 3.44 -12.94
C GLU A 41 -2.97 3.04 -12.66
N PHE A 42 -2.73 1.93 -11.97
CA PHE A 42 -1.38 1.46 -11.72
C PHE A 42 -0.68 1.06 -13.02
N GLN A 43 -1.29 0.22 -13.85
CA GLN A 43 -0.68 -0.31 -15.06
C GLN A 43 -0.33 0.79 -16.09
N ASN A 44 -1.15 1.84 -16.18
CA ASN A 44 -0.91 2.95 -17.11
C ASN A 44 0.22 3.90 -16.66
N ASN A 45 0.73 3.75 -15.45
CA ASN A 45 1.78 4.62 -14.88
C ASN A 45 3.19 3.99 -14.92
N PHE A 46 3.34 2.77 -15.44
CA PHE A 46 4.64 2.11 -15.54
C PHE A 46 4.87 1.54 -16.94
N VAL A 47 6.13 1.55 -17.37
CA VAL A 47 6.56 0.83 -18.58
C VAL A 47 7.02 -0.57 -18.17
N ASP A 48 6.45 -1.61 -18.79
CA ASP A 48 6.92 -2.99 -18.60
C ASP A 48 8.30 -3.18 -19.25
N MET A 49 9.35 -3.05 -18.45
CA MET A 49 10.74 -3.13 -18.90
C MET A 49 11.12 -4.48 -19.54
N ARG A 50 10.34 -5.54 -19.32
CA ARG A 50 10.56 -6.85 -19.97
C ARG A 50 10.26 -6.81 -21.46
N LYS A 51 9.42 -5.86 -21.88
CA LYS A 51 9.04 -5.64 -23.28
C LYS A 51 9.93 -4.62 -23.99
N VAL A 52 10.82 -3.95 -23.26
CA VAL A 52 11.72 -2.92 -23.84
C VAL A 52 12.82 -3.60 -24.63
N THR A 53 13.00 -3.20 -25.88
CA THR A 53 14.03 -3.75 -26.77
C THR A 53 15.19 -2.79 -26.99
N ASN A 54 14.96 -1.48 -26.88
CA ASN A 54 15.99 -0.46 -27.04
C ASN A 54 15.59 0.88 -26.39
N TYR A 55 16.54 1.80 -26.26
CA TYR A 55 16.31 3.18 -25.83
C TYR A 55 17.20 4.17 -26.60
N ASN A 56 16.77 5.42 -26.70
CA ASN A 56 17.57 6.50 -27.29
C ASN A 56 17.39 7.79 -26.48
N ALA A 57 18.46 8.26 -25.87
CA ALA A 57 18.50 9.54 -25.20
C ALA A 57 18.87 10.64 -26.20
N THR A 58 18.05 11.69 -26.27
CA THR A 58 18.27 12.86 -27.11
C THR A 58 18.48 14.09 -26.23
N ASP A 59 18.83 15.22 -26.84
CA ASP A 59 18.95 16.49 -26.11
C ASP A 59 17.61 16.94 -25.50
N THR A 60 16.49 16.44 -26.03
CA THR A 60 15.12 16.86 -25.68
C THR A 60 14.37 15.85 -24.81
N GLY A 61 14.89 14.63 -24.64
CA GLY A 61 14.16 13.59 -23.92
C GLY A 61 14.70 12.17 -24.10
N LEU A 62 13.84 11.19 -23.82
CA LEU A 62 14.14 9.76 -23.86
C LEU A 62 13.08 9.03 -24.67
N TYR A 63 13.50 8.35 -25.74
CA TYR A 63 12.68 7.36 -26.43
C TYR A 63 12.91 5.97 -25.83
N ILE A 64 11.82 5.24 -25.59
CA ILE A 64 11.81 3.84 -25.16
C ILE A 64 11.05 3.04 -26.21
N TYR A 65 11.69 1.99 -26.75
CA TYR A 65 11.11 1.15 -27.80
C TYR A 65 10.71 -0.22 -27.23
N LEU A 66 9.52 -0.70 -27.61
CA LEU A 66 8.96 -1.96 -27.15
C LEU A 66 9.04 -3.06 -28.24
N GLU A 67 8.89 -4.31 -27.82
CA GLU A 67 8.95 -5.50 -28.68
C GLU A 67 7.86 -5.55 -29.75
N ASP A 68 6.71 -4.93 -29.49
CA ASP A 68 5.57 -4.89 -30.42
C ASP A 68 5.68 -3.76 -31.46
N GLY A 69 6.79 -3.01 -31.45
CA GLY A 69 7.04 -1.88 -32.34
C GLY A 69 6.46 -0.54 -31.84
N SER A 70 5.73 -0.52 -30.73
CA SER A 70 5.31 0.71 -30.05
C SER A 70 6.42 1.29 -29.17
N GLY A 71 6.15 2.42 -28.50
CA GLY A 71 7.13 3.06 -27.63
C GLY A 71 6.59 4.26 -26.88
N TYR A 72 7.41 4.78 -25.98
CA TYR A 72 7.13 5.96 -25.18
C TYR A 72 8.20 7.03 -25.43
N TYR A 73 7.79 8.29 -25.40
CA TYR A 73 8.71 9.42 -25.35
C TYR A 73 8.52 10.18 -24.04
N TRP A 74 9.61 10.35 -23.30
CA TRP A 74 9.64 11.18 -22.11
C TRP A 74 10.42 12.46 -22.40
N GLU A 75 9.71 13.58 -22.45
CA GLU A 75 10.29 14.91 -22.64
C GLU A 75 11.00 15.41 -21.37
N ARG A 76 12.11 16.14 -21.56
CA ARG A 76 12.90 16.75 -20.48
C ARG A 76 12.31 18.06 -19.96
#